data_AF-A0A959PLH8-F1
#
_entry.id   AF-A0A959PLH8-F1
#
_cell.length_a   1.000
_cell.length_b   1.000
_cell.length_c   1.000
_cell.angle_alpha   90.00
_cell.angle_beta   90.00
_cell.angle_gamma   90.00
#
_symmetry.space_group_name_H-M   'P 1'
#
loop_
_entity.id
_entity.type
_entity.pdbx_description
1 polymer ?
#
loop_
_entity_poly.entity_id
_entity_poly.type
_entity_poly.pdbx_seq_one_letter_code
_entity_poly.pdbx_strand_id
1 'polypeptide(L)'
;MELPSWALRYAQIDDRAITKKFMAKHSAQVVFADRPRLKNWMKQRGWPRSLFGLESTFLKQMLASDERFNEAIVDQVVEIKIPVEYYVMSKEDLQSFDEAYQNGEYDAVVAGLKEYRRAIDAGVTLEIEFKKYTSTAAFYTWAHNRYHRLEEMADSWLLSN
;
A
#
# COMPACT_ATOMS: atom_id res chain seq x y z
N MET A 1 0.85 5.87 8.00
CA MET A 1 0.70 6.44 6.64
C MET A 1 -0.44 5.71 5.97
N GLU A 2 -1.51 6.42 5.62
CA GLU A 2 -2.63 5.81 4.89
C GLU A 2 -2.30 5.82 3.39
N LEU A 3 -2.38 4.64 2.78
CA LEU A 3 -2.21 4.45 1.34
C LEU A 3 -3.55 4.65 0.65
N PRO A 4 -3.56 5.26 -0.55
CA PRO A 4 -4.80 5.45 -1.28
C PRO A 4 -5.39 4.09 -1.68
N SER A 5 -6.71 4.03 -1.79
CA SER A 5 -7.43 2.78 -2.07
C SER A 5 -7.02 2.15 -3.39
N TRP A 6 -6.71 2.97 -4.41
CA TRP A 6 -6.23 2.49 -5.72
C TRP A 6 -4.87 1.79 -5.63
N ALA A 7 -4.05 2.12 -4.63
CA ALA A 7 -2.75 1.49 -4.42
C ALA A 7 -2.85 0.18 -3.66
N LEU A 8 -4.05 -0.24 -3.23
CA LEU A 8 -4.27 -1.42 -2.40
C LEU A 8 -5.14 -2.45 -3.12
N ARG A 9 -4.85 -3.72 -2.89
CA ARG A 9 -5.70 -4.85 -3.26
C ARG A 9 -5.81 -5.83 -2.10
N TYR A 10 -6.90 -6.60 -2.07
CA TYR A 10 -6.99 -7.72 -1.15
C TYR A 10 -5.96 -8.80 -1.53
N ALA A 11 -5.27 -9.33 -0.53
CA ALA A 11 -4.43 -10.50 -0.69
C ALA A 11 -5.29 -11.69 -1.11
N GLN A 12 -4.85 -12.38 -2.16
CA GLN A 12 -5.38 -13.64 -2.66
C GLN A 12 -4.64 -14.80 -1.99
N ILE A 13 -5.17 -16.02 -2.12
CA ILE A 13 -4.56 -17.22 -1.53
C ILE A 13 -3.08 -17.39 -1.92
N ASP A 14 -2.69 -17.09 -3.17
CA ASP A 14 -1.30 -17.29 -3.61
C ASP A 14 -0.34 -16.15 -3.21
N ASP A 15 -0.81 -15.14 -2.48
CA ASP A 15 -0.04 -13.94 -2.14
C ASP A 15 0.80 -14.06 -0.86
N ARG A 16 1.05 -15.25 -0.31
CA ARG A 16 1.77 -15.36 0.98
C ARG A 16 3.12 -14.64 0.95
N ALA A 17 3.92 -14.88 -0.10
CA ALA A 17 5.25 -14.27 -0.23
C ALA A 17 5.18 -12.74 -0.34
N ILE A 18 4.24 -12.23 -1.13
CA ILE A 18 4.01 -10.80 -1.35
C ILE A 18 3.49 -10.14 -0.06
N THR A 19 2.56 -10.81 0.63
CA THR A 19 2.03 -10.37 1.92
C THR A 19 3.13 -10.28 2.97
N LYS A 20 3.99 -11.30 3.06
CA LYS A 20 5.14 -11.29 3.97
C LYS A 20 6.09 -10.13 3.68
N LYS A 21 6.37 -9.86 2.38
CA LYS A 21 7.19 -8.71 1.93
C LYS A 21 6.60 -7.38 2.38
N PHE A 22 5.30 -7.14 2.18
CA PHE A 22 4.68 -5.86 2.53
C PHE A 22 4.39 -5.70 4.03
N MET A 23 4.13 -6.80 4.76
CA MET A 23 4.08 -6.76 6.22
C MET A 23 5.42 -6.37 6.84
N ALA A 24 6.54 -6.91 6.32
CA ALA A 24 7.88 -6.53 6.78
C ALA A 24 8.22 -5.05 6.53
N LYS A 25 7.58 -4.43 5.53
CA LYS A 25 7.69 -3.00 5.23
C LYS A 25 6.66 -2.12 5.96
N HIS A 26 5.81 -2.70 6.80
CA HIS A 26 4.70 -1.99 7.44
C HIS A 26 3.72 -1.31 6.44
N SER A 27 3.60 -1.84 5.23
CA SER A 27 2.71 -1.31 4.18
C SER A 27 1.48 -2.16 3.89
N ALA A 28 1.36 -3.33 4.55
CA ALA A 28 0.13 -4.11 4.55
C ALA A 28 -0.84 -3.61 5.64
N GLN A 29 -2.14 -3.61 5.33
CA GLN A 29 -3.22 -3.36 6.30
C GLN A 29 -3.88 -4.69 6.65
N VAL A 30 -4.09 -4.93 7.94
CA VAL A 30 -4.64 -6.19 8.44
C VAL A 30 -5.86 -5.90 9.30
N VAL A 31 -6.96 -6.56 8.97
CA VAL A 31 -8.19 -6.55 9.76
C VAL A 31 -8.46 -7.99 10.18
N PHE A 32 -8.57 -8.23 11.48
CA PHE A 32 -8.90 -9.55 12.01
C PHE A 32 -10.41 -9.68 12.18
N ALA A 33 -10.91 -10.92 12.04
CA ALA A 33 -12.20 -11.26 12.60
C ALA A 33 -12.24 -10.97 14.11
N ASP A 34 -13.46 -10.91 14.68
CA ASP A 34 -13.61 -10.70 16.11
C ASP A 34 -12.80 -11.73 16.92
N ARG A 35 -12.33 -11.30 18.09
CA ARG A 35 -11.41 -12.08 18.92
C ARG A 35 -11.96 -13.46 19.29
N PRO A 36 -13.25 -13.64 19.65
CA PRO A 36 -13.85 -14.96 19.83
C PRO A 36 -13.75 -15.88 18.60
N ARG A 37 -14.11 -15.38 17.41
CA ARG A 37 -14.03 -16.13 16.15
C ARG A 37 -12.58 -16.53 15.84
N LEU A 38 -11.65 -15.59 15.92
CA LEU A 38 -10.23 -15.86 15.68
C LEU A 38 -9.67 -16.92 16.64
N LYS A 39 -9.98 -16.81 17.93
CA LYS A 39 -9.53 -17.76 18.96
C LYS A 39 -10.10 -19.16 18.76
N ASN A 40 -11.38 -19.25 18.40
CA ASN A 40 -12.04 -20.54 18.15
C ASN A 40 -11.50 -21.20 16.89
N TRP A 41 -11.31 -20.42 15.82
CA TRP A 41 -10.73 -20.90 14.57
C TRP A 41 -9.31 -21.47 14.78
N MET A 42 -8.45 -20.74 15.50
CA MET A 42 -7.11 -21.22 15.84
C MET A 42 -7.15 -22.50 16.69
N LYS A 43 -8.11 -22.61 17.62
CA LYS A 43 -8.28 -23.81 18.46
C LYS A 43 -8.64 -25.03 17.62
N GLN A 44 -9.58 -24.89 16.67
CA GLN A 44 -10.02 -25.99 15.80
C GLN A 44 -8.88 -26.58 14.96
N ARG A 45 -7.89 -25.74 14.62
CA ARG A 45 -6.72 -26.12 13.82
C ARG A 45 -5.49 -26.52 14.65
N GLY A 46 -5.60 -26.53 15.97
CA GLY A 46 -4.47 -26.82 16.86
C GLY A 46 -3.36 -25.77 16.81
N TRP A 47 -3.63 -24.54 16.36
CA TRP A 47 -2.63 -23.49 16.31
C TRP A 47 -2.35 -22.95 17.72
N PRO A 48 -1.09 -22.58 18.04
CA PRO A 48 -0.75 -21.93 19.31
C PRO A 48 -1.60 -20.67 19.53
N ARG A 49 -2.23 -20.56 20.70
CA ARG A 49 -3.04 -19.39 21.10
C ARG A 49 -2.33 -18.68 22.24
N SER A 50 -1.74 -17.53 21.97
CA SER A 50 -1.15 -16.72 23.03
C SER A 50 -2.22 -16.01 23.85
N LEU A 51 -2.01 -15.90 25.16
CA LEU A 51 -2.85 -15.08 26.05
C LEU A 51 -2.61 -13.57 25.80
N PHE A 52 -1.41 -13.20 25.36
CA PHE A 52 -1.01 -11.84 24.98
C PHE A 52 -0.50 -11.81 23.54
N GLY A 53 -1.03 -10.93 22.69
CA GLY A 53 -0.66 -10.90 21.26
C GLY A 53 -1.21 -12.10 20.48
N LEU A 54 -2.52 -12.30 20.52
CA LEU A 54 -3.20 -13.34 19.74
C LEU A 54 -2.98 -13.11 18.24
N GLU A 55 -3.12 -11.85 17.82
CA GLU A 55 -3.01 -11.37 16.44
C GLU A 55 -1.58 -11.57 15.89
N SER A 56 -0.55 -11.25 16.67
CA SER A 56 0.84 -11.47 16.27
C SER A 56 1.19 -12.96 16.18
N THR A 57 0.68 -13.76 17.12
CA THR A 57 0.84 -15.22 17.09
C THR A 57 0.14 -15.81 15.86
N PHE A 58 -1.08 -15.37 15.58
CA PHE A 58 -1.84 -15.76 14.39
C PHE A 58 -1.07 -15.44 13.11
N LEU A 59 -0.61 -14.19 12.92
CA LEU A 59 0.13 -13.79 11.73
C LEU A 59 1.40 -14.62 11.53
N LYS A 60 2.12 -14.92 12.61
CA LYS A 60 3.30 -15.79 12.56
C LYS A 60 2.96 -17.20 12.06
N GLN A 61 1.86 -17.77 12.55
CA GLN A 61 1.43 -19.11 12.12
C GLN A 61 0.91 -19.11 10.68
N MET A 62 0.10 -18.11 10.32
CA MET A 62 -0.47 -17.93 8.99
C MET A 62 0.62 -17.80 7.93
N LEU A 63 1.66 -16.99 8.18
CA LEU A 63 2.74 -16.77 7.21
C LEU A 63 3.77 -17.91 7.14
N ALA A 64 3.64 -18.95 7.97
CA ALA A 64 4.61 -20.04 8.05
C ALA A 64 4.60 -20.95 6.80
N SER A 65 3.45 -21.16 6.17
CA SER A 65 3.29 -21.99 4.96
C SER A 65 2.16 -21.46 4.08
N ASP A 66 2.18 -21.80 2.79
CA ASP A 66 1.13 -21.41 1.84
C ASP A 66 -0.23 -22.01 2.23
N GLU A 67 -0.26 -23.26 2.69
CA GLU A 67 -1.48 -23.92 3.19
C GLU A 67 -2.17 -23.11 4.30
N ARG A 68 -1.43 -22.69 5.32
CA ARG A 68 -1.99 -21.93 6.45
C ARG A 68 -2.44 -20.54 6.07
N PHE A 69 -1.73 -19.92 5.13
CA PHE A 69 -2.11 -18.65 4.57
C PHE A 69 -3.43 -18.78 3.80
N ASN A 70 -3.53 -19.79 2.92
CA ASN A 70 -4.73 -20.08 2.15
C ASN A 70 -5.93 -20.33 3.07
N GLU A 71 -5.79 -21.17 4.09
CA GLU A 71 -6.87 -21.44 5.04
C GLU A 71 -7.37 -20.16 5.74
N ALA A 72 -6.46 -19.29 6.17
CA ALA A 72 -6.82 -18.06 6.86
C ALA A 72 -7.60 -17.08 5.96
N ILE A 73 -7.17 -16.96 4.69
CA ILE A 73 -7.83 -16.10 3.68
C ILE A 73 -9.19 -16.69 3.27
N VAL A 74 -9.26 -17.99 2.96
CA VAL A 74 -10.49 -18.68 2.54
C VAL A 74 -11.55 -18.65 3.64
N ASP A 75 -11.16 -18.90 4.90
CA ASP A 75 -12.10 -18.88 6.02
C ASP A 75 -12.44 -17.46 6.51
N GLN A 76 -11.86 -16.43 5.87
CA GLN A 76 -12.10 -15.01 6.14
C GLN A 76 -11.95 -14.66 7.63
N VAL A 77 -10.99 -15.27 8.30
CA VAL A 77 -10.65 -14.92 9.69
C VAL A 77 -9.67 -13.75 9.78
N VAL A 78 -9.16 -13.34 8.63
CA VAL A 78 -8.34 -12.15 8.43
C VAL A 78 -8.59 -11.60 7.03
N GLU A 79 -8.66 -10.29 6.92
CA GLU A 79 -8.58 -9.56 5.67
C GLU A 79 -7.25 -8.82 5.62
N ILE A 80 -6.54 -8.94 4.50
CA ILE A 80 -5.25 -8.29 4.31
C ILE A 80 -5.32 -7.48 3.03
N LYS A 81 -5.09 -6.17 3.14
CA LYS A 81 -4.84 -5.31 1.99
C LYS A 81 -3.35 -5.12 1.84
N ILE A 82 -2.84 -5.41 0.65
CA ILE A 82 -1.44 -5.23 0.29
C ILE A 82 -1.33 -4.23 -0.86
N PRO A 83 -0.21 -3.50 -0.96
CA PRO A 83 0.02 -2.64 -2.11
C PRO A 83 -0.04 -3.43 -3.43
N VAL A 84 -0.59 -2.81 -4.47
CA VAL A 84 -0.46 -3.33 -5.84
C VAL A 84 1.02 -3.28 -6.23
N GLU A 85 1.49 -4.27 -6.99
CA GLU A 85 2.91 -4.29 -7.38
C GLU A 85 3.22 -3.26 -8.48
N TYR A 86 2.21 -2.95 -9.29
CA TYR A 86 2.33 -2.13 -10.47
C TYR A 86 1.06 -1.31 -10.69
N TYR A 87 1.23 -0.02 -10.99
CA TYR A 87 0.15 0.90 -11.32
C TYR A 87 0.58 1.79 -12.48
N VAL A 88 -0.31 1.97 -13.47
CA VAL A 88 -0.10 2.88 -14.60
C VAL A 88 -0.97 4.10 -14.38
N MET A 89 -0.36 5.28 -14.29
CA MET A 89 -1.09 6.55 -14.31
C MET A 89 -1.75 6.71 -15.68
N SER A 90 -3.07 6.89 -15.67
CA SER A 90 -3.81 7.10 -16.91
C SER A 90 -3.43 8.45 -17.53
N LYS A 91 -3.69 8.60 -18.84
CA LYS A 91 -3.46 9.90 -19.50
C LYS A 91 -4.39 10.97 -18.94
N GLU A 92 -5.59 10.56 -18.58
CA GLU A 92 -6.65 11.37 -18.02
C GLU A 92 -6.26 11.90 -16.62
N ASP A 93 -5.69 11.03 -15.77
CA ASP A 93 -5.17 11.45 -14.46
C ASP A 93 -4.04 12.46 -14.63
N LEU A 94 -3.08 12.17 -15.54
CA LEU A 94 -1.96 13.07 -15.79
C LEU A 94 -2.42 14.42 -16.36
N GLN A 95 -3.38 14.42 -17.28
CA GLN A 95 -3.96 15.63 -17.84
C GLN A 95 -4.68 16.45 -16.77
N SER A 96 -5.38 15.79 -15.84
CA SER A 96 -6.04 16.46 -14.72
C SER A 96 -5.03 17.20 -13.82
N PHE A 97 -3.86 16.60 -13.56
CA PHE A 97 -2.76 17.28 -12.86
C PHE A 97 -2.21 18.47 -13.66
N ASP A 98 -2.06 18.34 -14.97
CA ASP A 98 -1.60 19.43 -15.83
C ASP A 98 -2.57 20.61 -15.80
N GLU A 99 -3.86 20.35 -15.94
CA GLU A 99 -4.91 21.37 -15.93
C GLU A 99 -4.98 22.09 -14.57
N ALA A 100 -4.97 21.34 -13.46
CA ALA A 100 -4.92 21.91 -12.11
C ALA A 100 -3.68 22.79 -11.92
N TYR A 101 -2.51 22.35 -12.42
CA TYR A 101 -1.29 23.14 -12.37
C TYR A 101 -1.39 24.44 -13.17
N GLN A 102 -1.97 24.41 -14.38
CA GLN A 102 -2.16 25.62 -15.19
C GLN A 102 -3.17 26.60 -14.56
N ASN A 103 -4.17 26.08 -13.85
CA ASN A 103 -5.15 26.89 -13.13
C ASN A 103 -4.63 27.49 -11.81
N GLY A 104 -3.39 27.17 -11.42
CA GLY A 104 -2.80 27.64 -10.17
C GLY A 104 -3.26 26.87 -8.92
N GLU A 105 -3.88 25.71 -9.09
CA GLU A 105 -4.37 24.84 -8.01
C GLU A 105 -3.24 23.98 -7.44
N TYR A 106 -2.14 24.61 -7.04
CA TYR A 106 -0.89 23.94 -6.67
C TYR A 106 -1.06 22.97 -5.50
N ASP A 107 -1.86 23.32 -4.48
CA ASP A 107 -2.12 22.45 -3.33
C ASP A 107 -2.79 21.13 -3.73
N ALA A 108 -3.70 21.16 -4.72
CA ALA A 108 -4.37 19.96 -5.22
C ALA A 108 -3.38 19.04 -5.95
N VAL A 109 -2.51 19.63 -6.78
CA VAL A 109 -1.44 18.91 -7.49
C VAL A 109 -0.49 18.26 -6.47
N VAL A 110 -0.07 19.02 -5.46
CA VAL A 110 0.77 18.55 -4.35
C VAL A 110 0.11 17.40 -3.59
N ALA A 111 -1.17 17.54 -3.23
CA ALA A 111 -1.89 16.51 -2.48
C ALA A 111 -1.99 15.19 -3.27
N GLY A 112 -2.33 15.25 -4.55
CA GLY A 112 -2.44 14.05 -5.40
C GLY A 112 -1.08 13.38 -5.63
N LEU A 113 -0.03 14.15 -5.95
CA LEU A 113 1.32 13.60 -6.14
C LEU A 113 1.90 13.00 -4.85
N LYS A 114 1.51 13.50 -3.66
CA LYS A 114 1.84 12.86 -2.37
C LYS A 114 1.25 11.46 -2.25
N GLU A 115 0.09 11.17 -2.85
CA GLU A 115 -0.47 9.81 -2.83
C GLU A 115 0.39 8.83 -3.63
N TYR A 116 0.81 9.23 -4.83
CA TYR A 116 1.71 8.45 -5.67
C TYR A 116 3.07 8.22 -5.00
N ARG A 117 3.63 9.24 -4.35
CA ARG A 117 4.85 9.09 -3.53
C ARG A 117 4.66 8.03 -2.45
N ARG A 118 3.57 8.10 -1.67
CA ARG A 118 3.28 7.14 -0.59
C ARG A 118 3.13 5.72 -1.14
N ALA A 119 2.52 5.55 -2.30
CA ALA A 119 2.42 4.26 -2.98
C ALA A 119 3.82 3.72 -3.37
N ILE A 120 4.68 4.56 -3.93
CA ILE A 120 6.07 4.18 -4.27
C ILE A 120 6.86 3.80 -3.01
N ASP A 121 6.75 4.57 -1.92
CA ASP A 121 7.38 4.25 -0.63
C ASP A 121 6.89 2.90 -0.08
N ALA A 122 5.62 2.59 -0.28
CA ALA A 122 5.05 1.28 0.07
C ALA A 122 5.53 0.13 -0.82
N GLY A 123 6.17 0.42 -1.95
CA GLY A 123 6.76 -0.55 -2.88
C GLY A 123 5.98 -0.77 -4.18
N VAL A 124 5.03 0.10 -4.51
CA VAL A 124 4.34 0.10 -5.81
C VAL A 124 5.29 0.61 -6.89
N THR A 125 5.36 -0.10 -8.01
CA THR A 125 6.01 0.43 -9.22
C THR A 125 5.00 1.28 -9.97
N LEU A 126 5.26 2.59 -10.04
CA LEU A 126 4.43 3.54 -10.78
C LEU A 126 4.94 3.68 -12.20
N GLU A 127 4.08 3.57 -13.22
CA GLU A 127 4.41 3.93 -14.60
C GLU A 127 3.68 5.20 -15.01
N ILE A 128 4.44 6.15 -15.56
CA ILE A 128 3.92 7.41 -16.13
C ILE A 128 4.59 7.59 -17.48
N GLU A 129 3.80 7.81 -18.54
CA GLU A 129 4.32 8.02 -19.90
C GLU A 129 5.35 6.95 -20.32
N PHE A 130 5.07 5.67 -20.02
CA PHE A 130 5.93 4.50 -20.28
C PHE A 130 7.27 4.47 -19.52
N LYS A 131 7.46 5.34 -18.53
CA LYS A 131 8.62 5.34 -17.62
C LYS A 131 8.22 4.81 -16.26
N LYS A 132 9.04 3.93 -15.71
CA LYS A 132 8.80 3.28 -14.41
C LYS A 132 9.54 3.99 -13.28
N TYR A 133 8.84 4.19 -12.19
CA TYR A 133 9.28 4.85 -10.97
C TYR A 133 9.13 3.88 -9.80
N THR A 134 10.27 3.46 -9.26
CA THR A 134 10.36 2.56 -8.09
C THR A 134 11.02 3.22 -6.89
N SER A 135 11.46 4.49 -7.04
CA SER A 135 12.05 5.29 -5.98
C SER A 135 11.39 6.66 -5.95
N THR A 136 11.21 7.18 -4.73
CA THR A 136 10.68 8.52 -4.53
C THR A 136 11.60 9.60 -5.06
N ALA A 137 12.92 9.38 -5.06
CA ALA A 137 13.87 10.32 -5.67
C ALA A 137 13.67 10.45 -7.19
N ALA A 138 13.50 9.33 -7.92
CA ALA A 138 13.26 9.41 -9.37
C ALA A 138 11.90 10.04 -9.69
N PHE A 139 10.88 9.71 -8.90
CA PHE A 139 9.55 10.31 -9.02
C PHE A 139 9.57 11.81 -8.72
N TYR A 140 10.30 12.22 -7.68
CA TYR A 140 10.51 13.63 -7.33
C TYR A 140 11.13 14.40 -8.50
N THR A 141 12.22 13.91 -9.07
CA THR A 141 12.89 14.56 -10.20
C THR A 141 11.94 14.71 -11.39
N TRP A 142 11.11 13.71 -11.67
CA TRP A 142 10.09 13.82 -12.73
C TRP A 142 9.04 14.88 -12.40
N ALA A 143 8.46 14.83 -11.20
CA ALA A 143 7.42 15.77 -10.79
C ALA A 143 7.94 17.22 -10.81
N HIS A 144 9.17 17.43 -10.35
CA HIS A 144 9.82 18.74 -10.36
C HIS A 144 10.03 19.28 -11.78
N ASN A 145 10.54 18.45 -12.70
CA ASN A 145 10.75 18.87 -14.09
C ASN A 145 9.44 19.24 -14.79
N ARG A 146 8.34 18.56 -14.47
CA ARG A 146 7.03 18.84 -15.07
C ARG A 146 6.34 20.05 -14.43
N TYR A 147 6.39 20.15 -13.10
CA TYR A 147 5.67 21.13 -12.29
C TYR A 147 6.63 22.06 -11.51
N HIS A 148 7.53 22.71 -12.23
CA HIS A 148 8.64 23.50 -11.66
C HIS A 148 8.22 24.56 -10.62
N ARG A 149 7.06 25.21 -10.77
CA ARG A 149 6.59 26.26 -9.83
C ARG A 149 6.16 25.71 -8.47
N LEU A 150 6.01 24.38 -8.33
CA LEU A 150 5.66 23.80 -7.04
C LEU A 150 6.77 23.96 -6.00
N GLU A 151 8.05 24.09 -6.39
CA GLU A 151 9.12 24.39 -5.44
C GLU A 151 9.07 25.84 -4.93
N GLU A 152 8.70 26.78 -5.79
CA GLU A 152 8.69 28.21 -5.44
C GLU A 152 7.50 28.60 -4.56
N MET A 153 6.38 27.89 -4.69
CA MET A 153 5.11 28.24 -4.05
C MET A 153 4.69 27.24 -2.95
N ALA A 154 5.24 26.02 -2.94
CA ALA A 154 4.92 24.96 -1.97
C ALA A 154 6.21 24.31 -1.43
N ASP A 155 7.06 25.10 -0.78
CA ASP A 155 8.41 24.72 -0.35
C ASP A 155 8.47 23.36 0.40
N SER A 156 9.31 22.43 -0.08
CA SER A 156 9.59 21.08 0.46
C SER A 156 8.43 20.05 0.57
N TRP A 157 7.33 20.24 -0.15
CA TRP A 157 6.11 19.42 0.03
C TRP A 157 6.30 17.90 -0.15
N LEU A 158 7.15 17.43 -1.07
CA LEU A 158 7.43 15.99 -1.27
C LEU A 158 8.35 15.37 -0.21
N LEU A 159 8.97 16.16 0.68
CA LEU A 159 9.86 15.66 1.74
C LEU A 159 9.20 15.72 3.14
N SER A 160 8.19 16.57 3.31
CA SER A 160 7.36 16.60 4.52
C SER A 160 6.57 15.28 4.70
N ASN A 161 6.52 14.78 5.94
CA ASN A 161 5.77 13.59 6.34
C ASN A 161 4.29 13.89 6.59
#